data_AF-A0A9D8FXA8-F1
#
_entry.id   AF-A0A9D8FXA8-F1
#
_cell.length_a   1.000
_cell.length_b   1.000
_cell.length_c   1.000
_cell.angle_alpha   90.00
_cell.angle_beta   90.00
_cell.angle_gamma   90.00
#
_symmetry.space_group_name_H-M   'P 1'
#
loop_
_entity.id
_entity.type
_entity.pdbx_description
1 polymer ?
#
loop_
_entity_poly.entity_id
_entity_poly.type
_entity_poly.pdbx_seq_one_letter_code
_entity_poly.pdbx_strand_id
1 'polypeptide(L)'
;MLAALLDMPGITAIPNEPDDFVLLIGATFDALQDYLTARNAQDGEPLFTGEGNRARGARMTTRAIRERVNTYLRAAGIKKPTITAHSFRHSAITWAIRNGANPLAVQRMARHASFDTTQLYYHETNRTGKDAAERFVPELA
;
A
#
# COMPACT_ATOMS: atom_id res chain seq x y z
N MET A 1 9.82 -25.00 22.43
CA MET A 1 11.10 -24.53 22.99
C MET A 1 11.13 -22.99 23.02
N LEU A 2 10.14 -22.34 23.66
CA LEU A 2 9.86 -20.90 23.45
C LEU A 2 9.39 -20.15 24.71
N ALA A 3 9.75 -20.61 25.91
CA ALA A 3 9.17 -20.11 27.17
C ALA A 3 10.15 -19.34 28.07
N ALA A 4 11.31 -18.86 27.57
CA ALA A 4 12.39 -18.41 28.46
C ALA A 4 13.00 -17.03 28.14
N LEU A 5 12.27 -16.09 27.53
CA LEU A 5 12.84 -14.80 27.08
C LEU A 5 11.94 -13.59 27.37
N LEU A 6 11.49 -13.45 28.63
CA LEU A 6 10.58 -12.37 29.07
C LEU A 6 11.12 -11.56 30.27
N ASP A 7 12.38 -11.12 30.25
CA ASP A 7 12.81 -10.06 31.17
C ASP A 7 13.99 -9.24 30.63
N MET A 8 13.69 -8.21 29.82
CA MET A 8 14.65 -7.16 29.44
C MET A 8 13.95 -5.79 29.46
N PRO A 9 14.45 -4.80 30.24
CA PRO A 9 13.86 -3.46 30.30
C PRO A 9 14.27 -2.63 29.07
N GLY A 10 13.32 -1.90 28.47
CA GLY A 10 13.53 -1.06 27.28
C GLY A 10 12.41 -1.11 26.22
N ILE A 11 11.31 -1.82 26.51
CA ILE A 11 10.21 -2.08 25.58
C ILE A 11 9.18 -0.94 25.66
N THR A 12 9.23 0.04 24.75
CA THR A 12 8.15 1.02 24.54
C THR A 12 7.41 0.73 23.24
N ALA A 13 6.09 0.59 23.30
CA ALA A 13 5.22 0.38 22.15
C ALA A 13 5.37 1.52 21.12
N ILE A 14 5.46 1.18 19.83
CA ILE A 14 5.41 2.18 18.75
C ILE A 14 3.96 2.63 18.60
N PRO A 15 3.62 3.93 18.78
CA PRO A 15 2.30 4.43 18.44
C PRO A 15 2.09 4.32 16.93
N ASN A 16 0.99 3.71 16.52
CA ASN A 16 0.54 3.62 15.14
C ASN A 16 0.03 5.02 14.74
N GLU A 17 0.94 5.91 14.30
CA GLU A 17 0.55 7.27 13.91
C GLU A 17 -0.28 7.21 12.61
N PRO A 18 -1.54 7.69 12.63
CA PRO A 18 -2.46 7.62 11.48
C PRO A 18 -1.88 8.21 10.19
N ASP A 19 -0.94 9.16 10.32
CA ASP A 19 -0.43 10.05 9.28
C ASP A 19 0.92 9.61 8.67
N ASP A 20 1.29 8.33 8.79
CA ASP A 20 2.55 7.83 8.21
C ASP A 20 2.54 7.77 6.66
N PHE A 21 3.54 8.33 5.99
CA PHE A 21 3.56 8.45 4.51
C PHE A 21 4.01 7.17 3.82
N VAL A 22 3.41 6.79 2.69
CA VAL A 22 3.85 5.64 1.86
C VAL A 22 4.56 6.18 0.62
N LEU A 23 5.68 5.58 0.24
CA LEU A 23 6.38 6.01 -0.98
C LEU A 23 5.59 5.55 -2.22
N LEU A 24 5.51 6.42 -3.22
CA LEU A 24 4.96 6.05 -4.52
C LEU A 24 6.12 5.69 -5.45
N ILE A 25 6.01 4.56 -6.13
CA ILE A 25 6.89 4.24 -7.26
C ILE A 25 6.62 5.21 -8.41
N GLY A 26 7.62 5.47 -9.26
CA GLY A 26 7.53 6.45 -10.36
C GLY A 26 6.29 6.24 -11.22
N ALA A 27 6.07 5.02 -11.71
CA ALA A 27 4.89 4.68 -12.51
C ALA A 27 3.55 4.96 -11.80
N THR A 28 3.47 4.81 -10.47
CA THR A 28 2.24 5.12 -9.72
C THR A 28 2.06 6.63 -9.55
N PHE A 29 3.16 7.35 -9.32
CA PHE A 29 3.15 8.80 -9.25
C PHE A 29 2.71 9.41 -10.59
N ASP A 30 3.27 8.95 -11.71
CA ASP A 30 2.92 9.41 -13.06
C ASP A 30 1.44 9.16 -13.36
N ALA A 31 0.96 7.93 -13.12
CA ALA A 31 -0.46 7.59 -13.31
C ALA A 31 -1.39 8.42 -12.40
N LEU A 32 -0.96 8.73 -11.19
CA LEU A 32 -1.72 9.59 -10.28
C LEU A 32 -1.77 11.04 -10.80
N GLN A 33 -0.66 11.53 -11.31
CA GLN A 33 -0.55 12.89 -11.85
C GLN A 33 -1.35 13.05 -13.13
N ASP A 34 -1.32 12.07 -14.03
CA ASP A 34 -2.18 12.02 -15.22
C ASP A 34 -3.65 12.06 -14.84
N TYR A 35 -4.05 11.25 -13.86
CA TYR A 35 -5.40 11.24 -13.35
C TYR A 35 -5.82 12.59 -12.74
N LEU A 36 -4.98 13.20 -11.89
CA LEU A 36 -5.22 14.50 -11.27
C LEU A 36 -5.35 15.62 -12.31
N THR A 37 -4.54 15.57 -13.35
CA THR A 37 -4.57 16.52 -14.48
C THR A 37 -5.85 16.34 -15.30
N ALA A 38 -6.19 15.10 -15.68
CA ALA A 38 -7.37 14.81 -16.49
C ALA A 38 -8.69 15.22 -15.82
N ARG A 39 -8.76 15.18 -14.47
CA ARG A 39 -9.93 15.62 -13.70
C ARG A 39 -9.93 17.11 -13.35
N ASN A 40 -8.85 17.84 -13.62
CA ASN A 40 -8.63 19.21 -13.17
C ASN A 40 -8.81 19.37 -11.64
N ALA A 41 -8.16 18.51 -10.86
CA ALA A 41 -8.31 18.45 -9.40
C ALA A 41 -7.93 19.78 -8.74
N GLN A 42 -8.73 20.19 -7.76
CA GLN A 42 -8.43 21.33 -6.90
C GLN A 42 -7.91 20.88 -5.53
N ASP A 43 -7.18 21.76 -4.86
CA ASP A 43 -6.67 21.47 -3.52
C ASP A 43 -7.84 21.32 -2.52
N GLY A 44 -7.70 20.38 -1.58
CA GLY A 44 -8.75 20.01 -0.63
C GLY A 44 -9.84 19.07 -1.16
N GLU A 45 -9.85 18.74 -2.47
CA GLU A 45 -10.75 17.71 -3.00
C GLU A 45 -10.33 16.29 -2.60
N PRO A 46 -11.28 15.33 -2.50
CA PRO A 46 -10.93 13.93 -2.35
C PRO A 46 -10.09 13.45 -3.54
N LEU A 47 -8.96 12.77 -3.27
CA LEU A 47 -8.07 12.22 -4.29
C LEU A 47 -8.84 11.42 -5.36
N PHE A 48 -9.65 10.45 -4.92
CA PHE A 48 -10.52 9.70 -5.81
C PHE A 48 -11.96 10.17 -5.66
N THR A 49 -12.60 10.59 -6.76
CA THR A 49 -14.03 10.94 -6.78
C THR A 49 -14.86 10.04 -7.67
N GLY A 50 -16.14 9.90 -7.36
CA GLY A 50 -17.09 9.26 -8.26
C GLY A 50 -17.24 10.03 -9.57
N GLU A 51 -17.51 9.31 -10.66
CA GLU A 51 -17.86 9.88 -11.98
C GLU A 51 -19.37 9.81 -12.27
N GLY A 52 -20.14 9.06 -11.47
CA GLY A 52 -21.58 8.91 -11.68
C GLY A 52 -22.34 10.22 -11.45
N ASN A 53 -23.43 10.43 -12.17
CA ASN A 53 -24.24 11.66 -12.10
C ASN A 53 -24.65 12.10 -10.69
N ARG A 54 -24.80 11.16 -9.74
CA ARG A 54 -25.17 11.43 -8.33
C ARG A 54 -23.98 11.54 -7.38
N ALA A 55 -22.76 11.25 -7.83
CA ALA A 55 -21.55 11.18 -7.00
C ALA A 55 -20.36 11.93 -7.63
N ARG A 56 -20.62 12.74 -8.66
CA ARG A 56 -19.60 13.52 -9.37
C ARG A 56 -18.98 14.53 -8.40
N GLY A 57 -17.66 14.46 -8.23
CA GLY A 57 -16.91 15.29 -7.28
C GLY A 57 -16.96 14.82 -5.82
N ALA A 58 -17.81 13.85 -5.47
CA ALA A 58 -17.85 13.28 -4.12
C ALA A 58 -16.79 12.18 -3.96
N ARG A 59 -16.29 11.99 -2.72
CA ARG A 59 -15.33 10.93 -2.37
C ARG A 59 -15.80 9.57 -2.89
N MET A 60 -14.92 8.88 -3.61
CA MET A 60 -15.20 7.55 -4.12
C MET A 60 -15.36 6.55 -2.97
N THR A 61 -16.42 5.74 -3.01
CA THR A 61 -16.64 4.69 -2.02
C THR A 61 -15.73 3.49 -2.27
N THR A 62 -15.40 2.75 -1.21
CA THR A 62 -14.63 1.49 -1.31
C THR A 62 -15.27 0.49 -2.28
N ARG A 63 -16.61 0.47 -2.32
CA ARG A 63 -17.37 -0.35 -3.27
C ARG A 63 -17.10 0.05 -4.72
N ALA A 64 -17.15 1.34 -5.03
CA ALA A 64 -16.89 1.85 -6.38
C ALA A 64 -15.44 1.56 -6.83
N ILE A 65 -14.46 1.70 -5.93
CA ILE A 65 -13.05 1.31 -6.21
C ILE A 65 -12.98 -0.18 -6.54
N ARG A 66 -13.60 -1.04 -5.72
CA ARG A 66 -13.63 -2.50 -5.95
C ARG A 66 -14.29 -2.87 -7.28
N GLU A 67 -15.37 -2.19 -7.65
CA GLU A 67 -16.07 -2.41 -8.92
C GLU A 67 -15.19 -2.00 -10.12
N ARG A 68 -14.49 -0.85 -10.05
CA ARG A 68 -13.53 -0.42 -11.08
C ARG A 68 -12.38 -1.41 -11.24
N VAL A 69 -11.76 -1.83 -10.14
CA VAL A 69 -10.68 -2.83 -10.14
C VAL A 69 -11.17 -4.14 -10.77
N ASN A 70 -12.36 -4.61 -10.39
CA ASN A 70 -12.94 -5.82 -10.99
C ASN A 70 -13.22 -5.67 -12.49
N THR A 71 -13.59 -4.48 -12.95
CA THR A 71 -13.82 -4.20 -14.37
C THR A 71 -12.52 -4.34 -15.16
N TYR A 72 -11.43 -3.72 -14.69
CA TYR A 72 -10.12 -3.85 -15.33
C TYR A 72 -9.56 -5.28 -15.25
N LEU A 73 -9.74 -5.97 -14.13
CA LEU A 73 -9.38 -7.40 -14.01
C LEU A 73 -10.11 -8.28 -15.04
N ARG A 74 -11.39 -7.98 -15.33
CA ARG A 74 -12.17 -8.70 -16.34
C ARG A 74 -11.68 -8.37 -17.74
N ALA A 75 -11.44 -7.10 -18.04
CA ALA A 75 -10.94 -6.65 -19.33
C ALA A 75 -9.55 -7.26 -19.65
N ALA A 76 -8.70 -7.39 -18.65
CA ALA A 76 -7.40 -8.05 -18.77
C ALA A 76 -7.46 -9.59 -18.79
N GLY A 77 -8.65 -10.20 -18.71
CA GLY A 77 -8.82 -11.66 -18.75
C GLY A 77 -8.35 -12.42 -17.50
N ILE A 78 -8.00 -11.71 -16.42
CA ILE A 78 -7.42 -12.28 -15.20
C ILE A 78 -8.39 -12.36 -14.03
N LYS A 79 -9.66 -11.97 -14.21
CA LYS A 79 -10.63 -11.96 -13.11
C LYS A 79 -11.00 -13.38 -12.67
N LYS A 80 -10.56 -13.76 -11.47
CA LYS A 80 -11.02 -14.93 -10.70
C LYS A 80 -11.78 -14.48 -9.45
N PRO A 81 -12.68 -15.31 -8.88
CA PRO A 81 -13.38 -14.98 -7.62
C PRO A 81 -12.42 -14.63 -6.48
N THR A 82 -11.26 -15.29 -6.43
CA THR A 82 -10.22 -15.11 -5.41
C THR A 82 -9.37 -13.86 -5.57
N ILE A 83 -9.36 -13.22 -6.75
CA ILE A 83 -8.52 -12.05 -7.02
C ILE A 83 -9.30 -10.77 -6.68
N THR A 84 -8.80 -10.02 -5.70
CA THR A 84 -9.42 -8.78 -5.20
C THR A 84 -8.35 -7.70 -4.97
N ALA A 85 -8.77 -6.50 -4.53
CA ALA A 85 -7.86 -5.43 -4.12
C ALA A 85 -6.78 -5.92 -3.12
N HIS A 86 -7.12 -6.83 -2.20
CA HIS A 86 -6.17 -7.37 -1.23
C HIS A 86 -5.11 -8.27 -1.88
N SER A 87 -5.46 -8.97 -2.97
CA SER A 87 -4.53 -9.80 -3.73
C SER A 87 -3.40 -8.98 -4.37
N PHE A 88 -3.67 -7.74 -4.79
CA PHE A 88 -2.63 -6.83 -5.27
C PHE A 88 -1.65 -6.44 -4.16
N ARG A 89 -2.15 -6.18 -2.95
CA ARG A 89 -1.30 -5.90 -1.77
C ARG A 89 -0.37 -7.07 -1.48
N HIS A 90 -0.90 -8.29 -1.43
CA HIS A 90 -0.07 -9.50 -1.24
C HIS A 90 0.94 -9.70 -2.36
N SER A 91 0.56 -9.40 -3.60
CA SER A 91 1.47 -9.49 -4.73
C SER A 91 2.62 -8.49 -4.55
N ALA A 92 2.34 -7.22 -4.24
CA ALA A 92 3.35 -6.20 -4.00
C ALA A 92 4.32 -6.59 -2.86
N ILE A 93 3.79 -7.11 -1.74
CA ILE A 93 4.58 -7.63 -0.62
C ILE A 93 5.49 -8.77 -1.08
N THR A 94 4.92 -9.77 -1.76
CA THR A 94 5.66 -10.94 -2.23
C THR A 94 6.75 -10.54 -3.22
N TRP A 95 6.46 -9.61 -4.12
CA TRP A 95 7.41 -9.09 -5.10
C TRP A 95 8.57 -8.36 -4.42
N ALA A 96 8.28 -7.45 -3.49
CA ALA A 96 9.32 -6.72 -2.76
C ALA A 96 10.26 -7.69 -2.01
N ILE A 97 9.72 -8.68 -1.30
CA ILE A 97 10.52 -9.70 -0.60
C ILE A 97 11.38 -10.51 -1.59
N ARG A 98 10.80 -10.95 -2.70
CA ARG A 98 11.51 -11.75 -3.72
C ARG A 98 12.66 -11.00 -4.38
N ASN A 99 12.54 -9.69 -4.51
CA ASN A 99 13.57 -8.83 -5.08
C ASN A 99 14.61 -8.35 -4.04
N GLY A 100 14.53 -8.85 -2.79
CA GLY A 100 15.54 -8.59 -1.76
C GLY A 100 15.23 -7.42 -0.84
N ALA A 101 13.99 -6.90 -0.82
CA ALA A 101 13.60 -5.87 0.15
C ALA A 101 13.71 -6.42 1.58
N ASN A 102 14.19 -5.58 2.49
CA ASN A 102 14.21 -5.90 3.92
C ASN A 102 12.76 -6.17 4.41
N PRO A 103 12.48 -7.32 5.06
CA PRO A 103 11.15 -7.65 5.58
C PRO A 103 10.55 -6.55 6.48
N LEU A 104 11.37 -5.81 7.22
CA LEU A 104 10.93 -4.69 8.07
C LEU A 104 10.45 -3.50 7.22
N ALA A 105 11.13 -3.20 6.12
CA ALA A 105 10.70 -2.17 5.17
C ALA A 105 9.39 -2.58 4.47
N VAL A 106 9.26 -3.86 4.12
CA VAL A 106 8.02 -4.41 3.53
C VAL A 106 6.85 -4.33 4.51
N GLN A 107 7.06 -4.59 5.80
CA GLN A 107 6.03 -4.48 6.83
C GLN A 107 5.50 -3.04 6.98
N ARG A 108 6.39 -2.05 6.86
CA ARG A 108 6.03 -0.62 6.85
C ARG A 108 5.22 -0.24 5.61
N MET A 109 5.69 -0.60 4.41
CA MET A 109 4.95 -0.43 3.15
C MET A 109 3.56 -1.09 3.23
N ALA A 110 3.51 -2.29 3.80
CA ALA A 110 2.31 -3.08 3.95
C ALA A 110 1.37 -2.59 5.07
N ARG A 111 1.70 -1.54 5.83
CA ARG A 111 0.92 -0.98 6.95
C ARG A 111 0.10 -2.06 7.69
N HIS A 112 0.81 -2.94 8.40
CA HIS A 112 0.29 -4.03 9.26
C HIS A 112 -0.72 -5.00 8.63
N ALA A 113 -0.52 -5.45 7.40
CA ALA A 113 -1.29 -6.58 6.87
C ALA A 113 -0.79 -7.93 7.45
N SER A 114 -1.05 -8.17 8.74
CA SER A 114 -1.09 -9.51 9.37
C SER A 114 0.08 -10.47 9.08
N PHE A 115 1.16 -10.37 9.85
CA PHE A 115 1.83 -11.56 10.38
C PHE A 115 1.88 -11.36 11.90
N ASP A 116 1.61 -12.41 12.68
CA ASP A 116 1.38 -12.40 14.14
C ASP A 116 2.08 -11.27 14.90
N THR A 117 1.34 -10.68 15.85
CA THR A 117 1.74 -9.58 16.74
C THR A 117 2.97 -9.90 17.58
N THR A 118 4.13 -9.94 16.95
CA THR A 118 5.41 -9.92 17.60
C THR A 118 6.38 -9.41 16.57
N GLN A 119 6.83 -8.17 16.67
CA GLN A 119 8.19 -7.87 16.21
C GLN A 119 8.70 -6.51 16.69
N LEU A 120 9.57 -6.64 17.69
CA LEU A 120 10.85 -5.98 17.87
C LEU A 120 11.27 -4.98 16.76
N TYR A 121 11.35 -3.73 17.22
CA TYR A 121 12.37 -2.70 16.99
C TYR A 121 13.36 -2.85 15.83
N TYR A 122 13.23 -1.95 14.86
CA TYR A 122 14.38 -1.37 14.17
C TYR A 122 13.97 0.01 13.63
N HIS A 123 14.41 1.10 14.26
CA HIS A 123 14.21 2.44 13.71
C HIS A 123 15.27 2.71 12.65
N GLU A 124 15.06 2.19 11.45
CA GLU A 124 15.87 2.64 10.32
C GLU A 124 15.40 4.03 9.88
N THR A 125 16.21 5.04 10.19
CA THR A 125 16.00 6.48 9.96
C THR A 125 16.03 6.87 8.47
N ASN A 126 16.20 5.93 7.55
CA ASN A 126 16.35 6.17 6.11
C ASN A 126 15.18 5.61 5.28
N ARG A 127 13.96 6.08 5.54
CA ARG A 127 12.74 5.68 4.78
C ARG A 127 12.81 5.99 3.28
N THR A 128 13.68 6.92 2.87
CA THR A 128 13.89 7.34 1.47
C THR A 128 15.19 6.76 0.87
N GLY A 129 15.85 5.85 1.58
CA GLY A 129 17.13 5.25 1.17
C GLY A 129 16.99 4.19 0.06
N LYS A 130 18.11 3.55 -0.28
CA LYS A 130 18.15 2.45 -1.27
C LYS A 130 17.29 1.24 -0.88
N ASP A 131 16.95 1.12 0.41
CA ASP A 131 16.31 -0.07 1.00
C ASP A 131 14.78 0.03 1.10
N ALA A 132 14.17 1.08 0.53
CA ALA A 132 12.72 1.25 0.50
C ALA A 132 12.03 0.10 -0.27
N ALA A 133 11.09 -0.59 0.38
CA ALA A 133 10.45 -1.78 -0.15
C ALA A 133 9.67 -1.53 -1.46
N GLU A 134 9.09 -0.33 -1.59
CA GLU A 134 8.35 0.11 -2.77
C GLU A 134 9.22 0.06 -4.03
N ARG A 135 10.53 0.34 -3.94
CA ARG A 135 11.48 0.30 -5.07
C ARG A 135 11.72 -1.11 -5.60
N PHE A 136 11.45 -2.13 -4.79
CA PHE A 136 11.58 -3.54 -5.18
C PHE A 136 10.30 -4.09 -5.82
N VAL A 137 9.24 -3.27 -5.93
CA VAL A 137 8.07 -3.57 -6.76
C VAL A 137 8.37 -3.10 -8.18
N PRO A 138 8.21 -3.96 -9.21
CA PRO A 138 8.54 -3.60 -10.58
C PRO A 138 7.75 -2.37 -11.05
N GLU A 139 8.43 -1.47 -11.77
CA GLU A 139 7.75 -0.45 -12.56
C GLU A 139 6.97 -1.16 -13.68
N LEU A 140 5.70 -0.81 -13.84
CA LEU A 140 4.88 -1.36 -14.91
C LEU A 140 5.47 -0.86 -16.24
N ALA A 141 6.14 -1.76 -16.97
CA ALA A 141 6.65 -1.55 -18.31
C ALA A 141 5.51 -1.50 -19.34
#